data_AF-A0A0L0TCH4-F1
#
_entry.id   AF-A0A0L0TCH4-F1
#
_cell.length_a   1.000
_cell.length_b   1.000
_cell.length_c   1.000
_cell.angle_alpha   90.00
_cell.angle_beta   90.00
_cell.angle_gamma   90.00
#
_symmetry.space_group_name_H-M   'P 1'
#
loop_
_entity.id
_entity.type
_entity.pdbx_description
1 polymer ?
#
loop_
_entity_poly.entity_id
_entity_poly.type
_entity_poly.pdbx_seq_one_letter_code
_entity_poly.pdbx_strand_id
1 'polypeptide(L)'
;MVLEATVLVIDNSEWMRNGDFTPSRAQAQNDAVNLLFNVKTQSNPENTVGLMTMAGKGPEVLVTLTNDMGKILSAMHRVTIAGTPAVSTGIQIAQLVLKHRQNKNQRQRVIVFVGSPVAERTTLPST
;
A
#
# COMPACT_ATOMS: atom_id res chain seq x y z
N MET A 1 21.68 -4.00 -8.77
CA MET A 1 20.42 -3.91 -8.00
C MET A 1 19.27 -4.42 -8.86
N VAL A 2 18.19 -4.94 -8.27
CA VAL A 2 17.12 -5.70 -8.96
C VAL A 2 16.03 -4.77 -9.47
N LEU A 3 15.58 -4.99 -10.72
CA LEU A 3 14.46 -4.30 -11.33
C LEU A 3 13.13 -4.84 -10.76
N GLU A 4 12.29 -3.98 -10.19
CA GLU A 4 11.05 -4.38 -9.52
C GLU A 4 9.88 -3.38 -9.68
N ALA A 5 8.67 -3.94 -9.62
CA ALA A 5 7.42 -3.23 -9.49
C ALA A 5 6.88 -3.49 -8.09
N THR A 6 6.74 -2.43 -7.29
CA THR A 6 6.29 -2.51 -5.91
C THR A 6 4.92 -1.89 -5.76
N VAL A 7 3.97 -2.61 -5.14
CA VAL A 7 2.69 -2.02 -4.75
C VAL A 7 2.67 -1.83 -3.25
N LEU A 8 2.46 -0.59 -2.81
CA LEU A 8 2.30 -0.20 -1.41
C LEU A 8 0.82 -0.22 -1.07
N VAL A 9 0.44 -1.11 -0.16
CA VAL A 9 -0.93 -1.20 0.39
C VAL A 9 -0.91 -0.55 1.77
N ILE A 10 -1.58 0.58 1.90
CA ILE A 10 -1.59 1.38 3.12
C ILE A 10 -2.84 1.13 3.96
N ASP A 11 -2.67 1.08 5.27
CA ASP A 11 -3.79 1.00 6.21
C ASP A 11 -4.40 2.40 6.38
N ASN A 12 -5.71 2.50 6.21
CA ASN A 12 -6.49 3.72 6.47
C ASN A 12 -7.70 3.41 7.37
N SER A 13 -7.64 2.32 8.15
CA SER A 13 -8.65 1.96 9.14
C SER A 13 -8.66 2.93 10.32
N GLU A 14 -9.72 2.88 11.13
CA GLU A 14 -9.90 3.77 12.29
C GLU A 14 -8.73 3.76 13.29
N TRP A 15 -8.00 2.65 13.39
CA TRP A 15 -6.79 2.50 14.21
C TRP A 15 -5.67 3.47 13.83
N MET A 16 -5.68 3.98 12.59
CA MET A 16 -4.68 4.93 12.10
C MET A 16 -4.89 6.36 12.61
N ARG A 17 -5.99 6.65 13.33
CA ARG A 17 -6.14 7.91 14.09
C ARG A 17 -5.28 7.95 15.35
N ASN A 18 -4.78 6.82 15.81
CA ASN A 18 -4.04 6.77 17.07
C ASN A 18 -2.77 7.66 17.00
N GLY A 19 -2.51 8.35 18.11
CA GLY A 19 -1.38 9.26 18.30
C GLY A 19 -0.21 8.65 19.06
N ASP A 20 -0.13 7.32 19.14
CA ASP A 20 1.00 6.60 19.75
C ASP A 20 2.29 6.69 18.91
N PHE A 21 2.20 7.15 17.68
CA PHE A 21 3.31 7.63 16.87
C PHE A 21 3.21 9.14 16.70
N THR A 22 4.32 9.85 16.90
CA THR A 22 4.38 11.30 16.65
C THR A 22 4.47 11.57 15.14
N PRO A 23 3.65 12.47 14.56
CA PRO A 23 2.54 13.22 15.16
C PRO A 23 1.19 12.47 15.15
N SER A 24 1.01 11.52 14.23
CA SER A 24 -0.06 10.50 14.26
C SER A 24 0.38 9.27 13.46
N ARG A 25 -0.23 8.09 13.67
CA ARG A 25 0.05 6.90 12.86
C ARG A 25 -0.10 7.16 11.35
N ALA A 26 -1.15 7.87 10.95
CA ALA A 26 -1.39 8.20 9.54
C ALA A 26 -0.26 9.05 8.95
N GLN A 27 0.24 10.06 9.68
CA GLN A 27 1.36 10.89 9.22
C GLN A 27 2.68 10.11 9.20
N ALA A 28 2.96 9.31 10.22
CA ALA A 28 4.15 8.44 10.24
C ALA A 28 4.14 7.46 9.05
N GLN A 29 2.96 6.97 8.65
CA GLN A 29 2.82 6.13 7.47
C GLN A 29 3.09 6.90 6.16
N ASN A 30 2.72 8.17 6.05
CA ASN A 30 3.07 9.01 4.90
C ASN A 30 4.60 9.11 4.74
N ASP A 31 5.32 9.33 5.85
CA ASP A 31 6.77 9.42 5.84
C ASP A 31 7.42 8.08 5.45
N ALA A 32 6.88 6.96 5.94
CA ALA A 32 7.34 5.63 5.58
C ALA A 32 7.13 5.32 4.09
N VAL A 33 5.99 5.72 3.51
CA VAL A 33 5.71 5.59 2.08
C VAL A 33 6.71 6.40 1.25
N ASN A 34 6.99 7.63 1.65
CA ASN A 34 7.95 8.50 0.99
C ASN A 34 9.36 7.93 1.02
N LEU A 35 9.79 7.42 2.18
CA LEU A 35 11.09 6.77 2.34
C LEU A 35 11.19 5.53 1.44
N LEU A 36 10.19 4.65 1.46
CA LEU A 36 10.18 3.44 0.64
C LEU A 36 10.25 3.79 -0.84
N PHE A 37 9.45 4.75 -1.31
CA PHE A 37 9.48 5.18 -2.70
C PHE A 37 10.88 5.63 -3.11
N ASN A 38 11.51 6.51 -2.33
CA ASN A 38 12.86 7.00 -2.59
C ASN A 38 13.89 5.88 -2.62
N VAL A 39 13.85 4.95 -1.65
CA VAL A 39 14.76 3.80 -1.63
C VAL A 39 14.58 2.93 -2.87
N LYS A 40 13.33 2.71 -3.32
CA LYS A 40 13.06 1.91 -4.52
C LYS A 40 13.55 2.59 -5.79
N THR A 41 13.26 3.87 -5.99
CA THR A 41 13.65 4.60 -7.20
C THR A 41 15.15 4.90 -7.25
N GLN A 42 15.81 5.12 -6.11
CA GLN A 42 17.28 5.25 -6.05
C GLN A 42 18.00 3.92 -6.28
N SER A 43 17.39 2.80 -5.88
CA SER A 43 17.96 1.47 -6.12
C SER A 43 18.01 1.10 -7.60
N ASN A 44 16.99 1.51 -8.36
CA ASN A 44 16.98 1.43 -9.82
C ASN A 44 15.97 2.46 -10.37
N PRO A 45 16.37 3.35 -11.30
CA PRO A 45 15.51 4.41 -11.84
C PRO A 45 14.31 3.88 -12.63
N GLU A 46 14.35 2.63 -13.11
CA GLU A 46 13.22 1.97 -13.78
C GLU A 46 12.26 1.26 -12.82
N ASN A 47 12.52 1.31 -11.50
CA ASN A 47 11.58 0.78 -10.53
C ASN A 47 10.30 1.62 -10.53
N THR A 48 9.17 0.93 -10.38
CA THR A 48 7.86 1.56 -10.32
C THR A 48 7.19 1.23 -9.01
N VAL A 49 6.45 2.20 -8.48
CA VAL A 49 5.72 2.09 -7.22
C VAL A 49 4.26 2.44 -7.46
N GLY A 50 3.35 1.60 -6.98
CA GLY A 50 1.91 1.86 -6.92
C GLY A 50 1.46 2.09 -5.48
N LEU A 51 0.32 2.75 -5.30
CA LEU A 51 -0.27 3.05 -4.00
C LEU A 51 -1.75 2.68 -3.98
N MET A 52 -2.16 2.00 -2.91
CA MET A 52 -3.55 1.57 -2.69
C MET A 52 -3.91 1.58 -1.21
N THR A 53 -5.17 1.85 -0.91
CA THR A 53 -5.77 1.76 0.42
C THR A 53 -6.46 0.41 0.60
N MET A 54 -6.67 -0.01 1.85
CA MET A 54 -7.33 -1.29 2.14
C MET A 54 -8.58 -1.20 3.03
N ALA A 55 -8.89 -0.02 3.58
CA ALA A 55 -10.05 0.20 4.44
C ALA A 55 -11.05 1.21 3.83
N GLY A 56 -12.23 1.32 4.45
CA GLY A 56 -13.33 2.18 4.01
C GLY A 56 -14.43 1.37 3.34
N LYS A 57 -14.82 1.76 2.11
CA LYS A 57 -15.81 1.00 1.31
C LYS A 57 -15.23 -0.28 0.67
N GLY A 58 -13.92 -0.42 0.70
CA GLY A 58 -13.15 -1.53 0.13
C GLY A 58 -11.77 -1.05 -0.30
N PRO A 59 -10.85 -1.95 -0.68
CA PRO A 59 -9.53 -1.55 -1.16
C PRO A 59 -9.63 -0.77 -2.48
N GLU A 60 -8.89 0.33 -2.58
CA GLU A 60 -8.94 1.25 -3.73
C GLU A 60 -7.54 1.52 -4.27
N VAL A 61 -7.40 1.55 -5.60
CA VAL A 61 -6.14 1.90 -6.27
C VAL A 61 -6.08 3.42 -6.42
N LEU A 62 -5.22 4.08 -5.64
CA LEU A 62 -5.07 5.54 -5.71
C LEU A 62 -4.11 5.97 -6.81
N VAL A 63 -3.02 5.22 -6.98
CA VAL A 63 -2.00 5.46 -7.99
C VAL A 63 -1.54 4.12 -8.55
N THR A 64 -1.59 4.00 -9.88
CA THR A 64 -1.02 2.85 -10.60
C THR A 64 0.51 2.90 -10.56
N LEU A 65 1.18 1.87 -11.11
CA LEU A 65 2.64 1.79 -11.12
C LEU A 65 3.27 3.02 -11.80
N THR A 66 3.99 3.83 -11.01
CA THR A 66 4.62 5.07 -11.48
C THR A 66 6.00 5.26 -10.85
N ASN A 67 6.84 6.08 -11.49
CA ASN A 67 8.11 6.58 -10.94
C ASN A 67 8.02 8.07 -10.55
N ASP A 68 6.81 8.64 -10.56
CA ASP A 68 6.54 10.03 -10.19
C ASP A 68 6.08 10.13 -8.72
N MET A 69 6.95 10.70 -7.88
CA MET A 69 6.69 10.93 -6.46
C MET A 69 5.50 11.89 -6.24
N GLY A 70 5.30 12.87 -7.11
CA GLY A 70 4.25 13.89 -6.94
C GLY A 70 2.86 13.29 -6.95
N LYS A 71 2.64 12.23 -7.75
CA LYS A 71 1.37 11.47 -7.77
C LYS A 71 1.13 10.72 -6.48
N ILE A 72 2.17 10.11 -5.91
CA ILE A 72 2.09 9.38 -4.63
C ILE A 72 1.76 10.36 -3.50
N LEU A 73 2.50 11.46 -3.37
CA LEU A 73 2.26 12.49 -2.36
C LEU A 73 0.84 13.07 -2.45
N SER A 74 0.41 13.43 -3.66
CA SER A 74 -0.93 13.97 -3.91
C SER A 74 -2.03 12.95 -3.58
N ALA A 75 -1.78 11.65 -3.78
CA ALA A 75 -2.69 10.60 -3.37
C ALA A 75 -2.73 10.42 -1.85
N MET A 76 -1.59 10.42 -1.16
CA MET A 76 -1.53 10.32 0.31
C MET A 76 -2.32 11.43 1.00
N HIS A 77 -2.25 12.68 0.50
CA HIS A 77 -3.02 13.79 1.06
C HIS A 77 -4.55 13.64 0.92
N ARG A 78 -5.01 12.82 -0.03
CA ARG A 78 -6.44 12.54 -0.24
C ARG A 78 -6.94 11.33 0.56
N VAL A 79 -6.05 10.56 1.18
CA VAL A 79 -6.42 9.40 1.98
C VAL A 79 -7.21 9.87 3.20
N THR A 80 -8.39 9.30 3.37
CA THR A 80 -9.21 9.51 4.56
C THR A 80 -9.26 8.24 5.40
N ILE A 81 -9.27 8.44 6.72
CA ILE A 81 -9.33 7.35 7.68
C ILE A 81 -10.78 6.90 7.84
N ALA A 82 -11.09 5.65 7.50
CA ALA A 82 -12.42 5.09 7.57
C ALA A 82 -12.43 3.56 7.66
N GLY A 83 -13.37 3.02 8.44
CA GLY A 83 -13.76 1.61 8.41
C GLY A 83 -12.71 0.63 8.91
N THR A 84 -12.86 -0.63 8.49
CA THR A 84 -12.02 -1.77 8.86
C THR A 84 -11.13 -2.21 7.68
N PRO A 85 -9.94 -2.77 7.95
CA PRO A 85 -9.03 -3.20 6.90
C PRO A 85 -9.53 -4.49 6.22
N ALA A 86 -9.52 -4.53 4.89
CA ALA A 86 -9.74 -5.74 4.10
C ALA A 86 -8.40 -6.24 3.52
N VAL A 87 -7.53 -6.79 4.37
CA VAL A 87 -6.15 -7.17 4.02
C VAL A 87 -6.10 -8.20 2.88
N SER A 88 -6.85 -9.31 2.98
CA SER A 88 -6.84 -10.37 1.97
C SER A 88 -7.27 -9.85 0.59
N THR A 89 -8.35 -9.07 0.54
CA THR A 89 -8.82 -8.44 -0.69
C THR A 89 -7.83 -7.41 -1.23
N GLY A 90 -7.20 -6.61 -0.36
CA GLY A 90 -6.17 -5.65 -0.73
C GLY A 90 -4.97 -6.32 -1.40
N ILE A 91 -4.50 -7.46 -0.88
CA ILE A 91 -3.42 -8.24 -1.48
C ILE A 91 -3.81 -8.79 -2.87
N GLN A 92 -5.04 -9.30 -3.02
CA GLN A 92 -5.53 -9.81 -4.32
C GLN A 92 -5.58 -8.69 -5.38
N ILE A 93 -6.07 -7.51 -5.01
CA ILE A 93 -6.11 -6.36 -5.92
C ILE A 93 -4.69 -5.86 -6.21
N ALA A 94 -3.78 -5.86 -5.24
CA ALA A 94 -2.36 -5.52 -5.45
C ALA A 94 -1.70 -6.45 -6.50
N GLN A 95 -1.98 -7.75 -6.42
CA GLN A 95 -1.52 -8.72 -7.43
C GLN A 95 -2.08 -8.41 -8.82
N LEU A 96 -3.35 -7.99 -8.92
CA LEU A 96 -3.94 -7.58 -10.19
C LEU A 96 -3.28 -6.32 -10.76
N VAL A 97 -2.94 -5.33 -9.93
CA VAL A 97 -2.19 -4.14 -10.36
C VAL A 97 -0.81 -4.53 -10.90
N LEU A 98 -0.11 -5.45 -10.24
CA LEU A 98 1.20 -5.94 -10.68
C LEU A 98 1.17 -6.68 -12.03
N LYS A 99 0.02 -7.24 -12.43
CA LYS A 99 -0.14 -7.82 -13.78
C LYS A 99 -0.09 -6.76 -14.88
N HIS A 100 -0.46 -5.51 -14.57
CA HIS A 100 -0.50 -4.39 -15.51
C HIS A 100 0.83 -3.62 -15.61
N ARG A 101 1.92 -4.13 -15.01
CA ARG A 101 3.26 -3.56 -15.22
C ARG A 101 3.66 -3.57 -16.70
N GLN A 102 4.28 -2.48 -17.14
CA GLN A 102 4.77 -2.33 -18.51
C GLN A 102 5.93 -3.28 -18.80
N ASN A 103 6.93 -3.33 -17.90
CA ASN A 103 8.06 -4.22 -18.04
C ASN A 103 7.80 -5.55 -17.31
N LYS A 104 7.63 -6.64 -18.07
CA LYS A 104 7.33 -7.97 -17.48
C LYS A 104 8.51 -8.58 -16.71
N ASN A 105 9.73 -8.10 -16.96
CA ASN A 105 10.95 -8.54 -16.27
C ASN A 105 11.08 -7.93 -14.86
N GLN A 106 10.31 -6.89 -14.53
CA GLN A 106 10.23 -6.37 -13.17
C GLN A 106 9.73 -7.48 -12.22
N ARG A 107 10.52 -7.75 -11.18
CA ARG A 107 10.10 -8.59 -10.07
C ARG A 107 8.88 -7.97 -9.39
N GLN A 108 7.89 -8.79 -9.09
CA GLN A 108 6.68 -8.37 -8.40
C GLN A 108 6.93 -8.31 -6.88
N ARG A 109 6.57 -7.19 -6.25
CA ARG A 109 6.65 -7.02 -4.80
C ARG A 109 5.39 -6.32 -4.29
N VAL A 110 4.84 -6.81 -3.18
CA VAL A 110 3.77 -6.15 -2.43
C VAL A 110 4.32 -5.82 -1.05
N ILE A 111 4.13 -4.60 -0.59
CA ILE A 111 4.43 -4.18 0.78
C ILE A 111 3.12 -3.70 1.38
N VAL A 112 2.71 -4.34 2.48
CA VAL A 112 1.45 -4.06 3.15
C VAL A 112 1.76 -3.46 4.51
N PHE A 113 1.23 -2.27 4.79
CA PHE A 113 1.24 -1.66 6.10
C PHE A 113 0.02 -2.16 6.86
N VAL A 114 0.19 -2.74 8.05
CA VAL A 114 -0.93 -3.22 8.87
C VAL A 114 -0.83 -2.54 10.23
N GLY A 115 -1.78 -1.65 10.51
CA GLY A 115 -1.86 -0.88 11.76
C GLY A 115 -3.04 -1.27 12.65
N SER A 116 -3.80 -2.29 12.24
CA SER A 116 -5.07 -2.69 12.83
C SER A 116 -5.20 -4.21 12.94
N PRO A 117 -6.06 -4.72 13.86
CA PRO A 117 -6.33 -6.15 13.96
C PRO A 117 -6.90 -6.71 12.66
N VAL A 118 -6.32 -7.80 12.18
CA VAL A 118 -6.78 -8.49 10.97
C VAL A 118 -7.82 -9.52 11.38
N ALA A 119 -9.07 -9.30 10.97
CA ALA A 119 -10.13 -10.29 11.13
C ALA A 119 -9.90 -11.43 10.12
N GLU A 120 -9.11 -12.42 10.51
CA GLU A 120 -8.91 -13.62 9.71
C GLU A 120 -10.15 -14.52 9.84
N ARG A 121 -10.87 -14.71 8.73
CA ARG A 121 -12.00 -15.65 8.68
C ARG A 121 -11.42 -17.06 8.72
N THR A 122 -11.21 -17.57 9.93
CA THR A 122 -10.85 -18.98 10.12
C THR A 122 -12.09 -19.80 9.78
N THR A 123 -12.30 -20.13 8.50
CA THR A 123 -13.16 -21.25 8.15
C THR A 123 -12.42 -22.51 8.57
N LEU A 124 -12.50 -22.85 9.86
CA LEU A 124 -12.34 -24.24 10.25
C LEU A 124 -13.38 -25.02 9.43
N PRO A 125 -13.00 -26.06 8.68
CA PRO A 125 -13.97 -26.94 8.08
C PRO A 125 -14.85 -27.45 9.23
N SER A 126 -16.15 -27.15 9.15
CA SER A 126 -17.13 -27.73 10.05
C SER A 126 -17.10 -29.25 9.82
N THR A 127 -16.40 -29.96 10.70
CA THR A 127 -16.51 -31.41 10.87
C THR A 127 -17.92 -31.79 11.26
#